data_AF-A0AAU8N869-F1
#
_entry.id   AF-A0AAU8N869-F1
#
_cell.length_a   1.000
_cell.length_b   1.000
_cell.length_c   1.000
_cell.angle_alpha   90.00
_cell.angle_beta   90.00
_cell.angle_gamma   90.00
#
_symmetry.space_group_name_H-M   'P 1'
#
loop_
_entity.id
_entity.type
_entity.pdbx_description
1 polymer ?
#
loop_
_entity_poly.entity_id
_entity_poly.type
_entity_poly.pdbx_seq_one_letter_code
_entity_poly.pdbx_strand_id
1 'polypeptide(L)'
;MKEIMFMISFLMYTFTTLMFYTGGESNTSSPAAVLETSASAWEEQINEIANNQQSPKEKAAAVEKLAEGYTPTAEELEEFKVHILNEFLNLKYLDDYSNDQYMLSSMFQAMALEHHDNSLLRDFAEAFYHNTKNVYTGAAKPGSESVLKYEEQMFDSINAGN
;
A
#
# COMPACT_ATOMS: atom_id res chain seq x y z
N MET A 1 -41.89 -8.62 -9.45
CA MET A 1 -41.42 -7.67 -8.40
C MET A 1 -40.06 -7.18 -8.87
N LYS A 2 -40.03 -6.13 -9.70
CA LYS A 2 -39.74 -4.72 -9.35
C LYS A 2 -38.34 -4.54 -8.72
N GLU A 3 -37.37 -4.24 -9.59
CA GLU A 3 -36.48 -3.07 -9.55
C GLU A 3 -36.32 -2.36 -8.19
N ILE A 4 -35.10 -2.38 -7.64
CA ILE A 4 -34.54 -1.37 -6.72
C ILE A 4 -33.07 -1.22 -7.15
N MET A 5 -32.78 -0.41 -8.17
CA MET A 5 -32.56 1.05 -8.16
C MET A 5 -31.23 1.47 -7.52
N PHE A 6 -30.39 2.01 -8.41
CA PHE A 6 -29.16 2.78 -8.24
C PHE A 6 -29.25 3.93 -7.22
N MET A 7 -28.04 4.38 -6.81
CA MET A 7 -27.66 5.67 -6.20
C MET A 7 -27.65 5.73 -4.67
N ILE A 8 -26.45 5.89 -4.10
CA ILE A 8 -26.04 7.15 -3.47
C ILE A 8 -24.54 7.39 -3.81
N SER A 9 -24.29 8.11 -4.91
CA SER A 9 -23.15 9.03 -4.98
C SER A 9 -23.41 10.16 -3.99
N PHE A 10 -22.40 10.58 -3.22
CA PHE A 10 -22.01 11.97 -2.97
C PHE A 10 -21.16 12.03 -1.69
N LEU A 11 -19.84 12.23 -1.86
CA LEU A 11 -19.09 13.07 -0.93
C LEU A 11 -18.00 13.83 -1.69
N MET A 12 -18.41 14.59 -2.71
CA MET A 12 -17.66 15.80 -3.04
C MET A 12 -17.97 16.81 -1.95
N TYR A 13 -17.07 16.98 -0.98
CA TYR A 13 -17.10 18.18 -0.14
C TYR A 13 -16.47 19.32 -0.94
N THR A 14 -17.35 20.10 -1.56
CA THR A 14 -17.05 21.41 -2.12
C THR A 14 -16.83 22.38 -0.95
N PHE A 15 -15.63 22.95 -0.86
CA PHE A 15 -15.41 24.13 -0.02
C PHE A 15 -15.36 25.34 -0.96
N THR A 16 -16.50 26.03 -1.10
CA THR A 16 -16.51 27.37 -1.70
C THR A 16 -17.63 28.22 -1.12
N THR A 17 -17.27 29.13 -0.23
CA THR A 17 -17.95 30.42 -0.01
C THR A 17 -16.88 31.34 0.60
N LEU A 18 -16.17 32.14 -0.20
CA LEU A 18 -16.53 33.48 -0.70
C LEU A 18 -16.61 34.52 0.43
N MET A 19 -15.49 35.19 0.69
CA MET A 19 -15.46 36.53 1.29
C MET A 19 -14.98 37.50 0.21
N PHE A 20 -15.92 38.25 -0.36
CA PHE A 20 -15.61 39.45 -1.12
C PHE A 20 -15.17 40.53 -0.13
N TYR A 21 -13.91 40.96 -0.21
CA TYR A 21 -13.49 42.27 0.26
C TYR A 21 -12.75 42.97 -0.89
N THR A 22 -13.37 44.02 -1.39
CA THR A 22 -12.86 44.89 -2.44
C THR A 22 -11.79 45.83 -1.88
N GLY A 23 -10.61 45.87 -2.49
CA GLY A 23 -9.66 46.96 -2.30
C GLY A 23 -8.25 46.67 -2.78
N GLY A 24 -7.85 47.33 -3.88
CA GLY A 24 -6.44 47.68 -4.16
C GLY A 24 -5.70 46.77 -5.12
N GLU A 25 -5.38 47.30 -6.30
CA GLU A 25 -4.47 46.74 -7.30
C GLU A 25 -3.03 46.56 -6.74
N SER A 26 -2.40 45.41 -6.99
CA SER A 26 -1.00 45.33 -7.43
C SER A 26 -0.65 43.91 -7.87
N ASN A 27 -0.09 43.80 -9.08
CA ASN A 27 0.38 42.59 -9.74
C ASN A 27 1.33 41.75 -8.88
N THR A 28 1.02 40.45 -8.71
CA THR A 28 2.01 39.37 -8.69
C THR A 28 1.32 38.04 -9.03
N SER A 29 1.61 37.52 -10.21
CA SER A 29 1.35 36.14 -10.60
C SER A 29 2.19 35.20 -9.73
N SER A 30 1.58 34.55 -8.74
CA SER A 30 2.16 33.36 -8.10
C SER A 30 1.67 32.14 -8.86
N PRO A 31 2.53 31.31 -9.46
CA PRO A 31 2.08 30.04 -10.00
C PRO A 31 1.61 29.19 -8.82
N ALA A 32 0.47 28.52 -9.00
CA ALA A 32 0.05 27.47 -8.09
C ALA A 32 1.20 26.45 -7.99
N ALA A 33 1.78 26.35 -6.80
CA ALA A 33 2.71 25.28 -6.49
C ALA A 33 1.91 23.97 -6.58
N VAL A 34 2.10 23.27 -7.70
CA VAL A 34 1.88 21.83 -7.75
C VAL A 34 2.80 21.28 -6.66
N LEU A 35 2.21 20.77 -5.58
CA LEU A 35 2.93 19.94 -4.63
C LEU A 35 3.28 18.66 -5.39
N GLU A 36 4.42 18.68 -6.08
CA GLU A 36 5.11 17.44 -6.41
C GLU A 36 5.50 16.82 -5.09
N THR A 37 4.72 15.83 -4.65
CA THR A 37 5.13 14.92 -3.59
C THR A 37 6.38 14.24 -4.13
N SER A 38 7.56 14.65 -3.65
CA SER A 38 8.81 13.98 -3.99
C SER A 38 8.65 12.52 -3.62
N ALA A 39 8.71 11.61 -4.60
CA ALA A 39 8.70 10.19 -4.33
C ALA A 39 9.80 9.86 -3.31
N SER A 40 9.46 9.03 -2.34
CA SER A 40 10.43 8.58 -1.34
C SER A 40 11.53 7.74 -2.02
N ALA A 41 12.73 7.72 -1.43
CA ALA A 41 13.88 7.05 -2.05
C ALA A 41 13.68 5.53 -2.22
N TRP A 42 12.80 4.91 -1.43
CA TRP A 42 12.47 3.49 -1.60
C TRP A 42 11.49 3.27 -2.74
N GLU A 43 10.51 4.17 -2.95
CA GLU A 43 9.55 4.10 -4.06
C GLU A 43 10.26 4.18 -5.42
N GLU A 44 11.26 5.06 -5.53
CA GLU A 44 12.08 5.16 -6.75
C GLU A 44 12.81 3.85 -7.05
N GLN A 45 13.42 3.23 -6.04
CA GLN A 45 14.13 1.94 -6.20
C GLN A 45 13.16 0.81 -6.55
N ILE A 46 11.98 0.76 -5.95
CA ILE A 46 10.96 -0.22 -6.33
C ILE A 46 10.49 0.00 -7.76
N ASN A 47 10.30 1.24 -8.18
CA ASN A 47 9.92 1.57 -9.54
C ASN A 47 11.00 1.10 -10.55
N GLU A 48 12.29 1.26 -10.23
CA GLU A 48 13.38 0.72 -11.05
C GLU A 48 13.34 -0.82 -11.14
N ILE A 49 13.11 -1.51 -10.02
CA ILE A 49 12.96 -2.98 -9.99
C ILE A 49 11.74 -3.41 -10.81
N ALA A 50 10.61 -2.71 -10.66
CA ALA A 50 9.36 -3.01 -11.34
C ALA A 50 9.47 -2.88 -12.87
N ASN A 51 10.21 -1.87 -13.37
CA ASN A 51 10.31 -1.60 -14.81
C ASN A 51 11.41 -2.38 -15.54
N ASN A 52 12.22 -3.16 -14.82
CA ASN A 52 13.27 -3.95 -15.45
C ASN A 52 12.72 -5.23 -16.13
N GLN A 53 13.56 -5.89 -16.91
CA GLN A 53 13.20 -7.08 -17.69
C GLN A 53 13.39 -8.40 -16.93
N GLN A 54 13.59 -8.35 -15.61
CA GLN A 54 13.76 -9.55 -14.80
C GLN A 54 12.43 -10.27 -14.56
N SER A 55 12.50 -11.55 -14.20
CA SER A 55 11.33 -12.33 -13.82
C SER A 55 10.73 -11.87 -12.48
N PRO A 56 9.45 -12.17 -12.20
CA PRO A 56 8.83 -11.86 -10.90
C PRO A 56 9.62 -12.40 -9.70
N LYS A 57 10.26 -13.57 -9.85
CA LYS A 57 11.11 -14.16 -8.79
C LYS A 57 12.36 -13.34 -8.51
N GLU A 58 13.01 -12.84 -9.56
CA GLU A 58 14.20 -12.00 -9.43
C GLU A 58 13.84 -10.61 -8.89
N LYS A 59 12.70 -10.04 -9.32
CA LYS A 59 12.19 -8.77 -8.78
C LYS A 59 11.84 -8.88 -7.29
N ALA A 60 11.16 -9.94 -6.88
CA ALA A 60 10.87 -10.20 -5.47
C ALA A 60 12.15 -10.33 -4.64
N ALA A 61 13.16 -11.07 -5.12
CA ALA A 61 14.45 -11.19 -4.45
C ALA A 61 15.20 -9.85 -4.36
N ALA A 62 15.08 -8.98 -5.37
CA ALA A 62 15.66 -7.64 -5.34
C ALA A 62 14.99 -6.75 -4.29
N VAL A 63 13.67 -6.81 -4.16
CA VAL A 63 12.92 -6.08 -3.12
C VAL A 63 13.22 -6.61 -1.73
N GLU A 64 13.36 -7.92 -1.56
CA GLU A 64 13.76 -8.53 -0.28
C GLU A 64 15.10 -7.95 0.19
N LYS A 65 16.09 -7.95 -0.70
CA LYS A 65 17.40 -7.37 -0.42
C LYS A 65 17.34 -5.87 -0.12
N LEU A 66 16.44 -5.15 -0.79
CA LEU A 66 16.22 -3.73 -0.52
C LEU A 66 15.64 -3.52 0.89
N ALA A 67 14.62 -4.29 1.27
CA ALA A 67 13.98 -4.22 2.57
C ALA A 67 14.93 -4.61 3.72
N GLU A 68 15.73 -5.67 3.56
CA GLU A 68 16.74 -6.11 4.54
C GLU A 68 17.78 -5.02 4.86
N GLY A 69 18.10 -4.18 3.87
CA GLY A 69 19.02 -3.05 4.02
C GLY A 69 18.36 -1.74 4.44
N TYR A 70 17.03 -1.72 4.57
CA TYR A 70 16.28 -0.50 4.85
C TYR A 70 16.17 -0.24 6.35
N THR A 71 16.22 1.03 6.76
CA THR A 71 15.95 1.42 8.14
C THR A 71 14.80 2.42 8.12
N PRO A 72 13.55 1.96 8.31
CA PRO A 72 12.39 2.83 8.21
C PRO A 72 12.35 3.80 9.40
N THR A 73 11.81 4.99 9.15
CA THR A 73 11.45 5.93 10.20
C THR A 73 10.18 5.47 10.93
N ALA A 74 9.91 6.05 12.11
CA ALA A 74 8.67 5.75 12.83
C ALA A 74 7.41 6.18 12.06
N GLU A 75 7.49 7.24 11.26
CA GLU A 75 6.39 7.71 10.41
C GLU A 75 6.11 6.70 9.29
N GLU A 76 7.15 6.26 8.59
CA GLU A 76 7.02 5.23 7.55
C GLU A 76 6.48 3.91 8.10
N LEU A 77 6.92 3.49 9.30
CA LEU A 77 6.38 2.27 9.93
C LEU A 77 4.86 2.36 10.14
N GLU A 78 4.35 3.53 10.56
CA GLU A 78 2.90 3.72 10.72
C GLU A 78 2.20 3.77 9.36
N GLU A 79 2.78 4.42 8.36
CA GLU A 79 2.25 4.43 6.99
C GLU A 79 2.17 3.03 6.38
N PHE A 80 3.25 2.24 6.51
CA PHE A 80 3.34 0.87 6.00
C PHE A 80 2.32 -0.03 6.68
N LYS A 81 2.20 0.06 8.01
CA LYS A 81 1.18 -0.63 8.80
C LYS A 81 -0.23 -0.29 8.29
N VAL A 82 -0.56 1.00 8.18
CA VAL A 82 -1.88 1.45 7.72
C VAL A 82 -2.17 0.94 6.32
N HIS A 83 -1.19 0.98 5.42
CA HIS A 83 -1.32 0.46 4.07
C HIS A 83 -1.67 -1.04 4.06
N ILE A 84 -0.82 -1.90 4.65
CA ILE A 84 -1.02 -3.35 4.53
C ILE A 84 -2.28 -3.84 5.26
N LEU A 85 -2.65 -3.19 6.37
CA LEU A 85 -3.92 -3.48 7.06
C LEU A 85 -5.11 -3.11 6.18
N ASN A 86 -5.09 -1.94 5.53
CA ASN A 86 -6.17 -1.55 4.64
C ASN A 86 -6.27 -2.47 3.42
N GLU A 87 -5.15 -2.88 2.84
CA GLU A 87 -5.15 -3.81 1.70
C GLU A 87 -5.76 -5.17 2.08
N PHE A 88 -5.44 -5.70 3.26
CA PHE A 88 -6.03 -6.94 3.75
C PHE A 88 -7.51 -6.79 4.15
N LEU A 89 -7.86 -5.79 4.96
CA LEU A 89 -9.23 -5.59 5.47
C LEU A 89 -10.23 -5.27 4.36
N ASN A 90 -9.79 -4.62 3.28
CA ASN A 90 -10.61 -4.36 2.11
C ASN A 90 -10.56 -5.49 1.07
N LEU A 91 -9.84 -6.59 1.34
CA LEU A 91 -9.67 -7.75 0.47
C LEU A 91 -9.05 -7.41 -0.90
N LYS A 92 -8.15 -6.42 -0.94
CA LYS A 92 -7.56 -5.91 -2.19
C LYS A 92 -6.14 -6.39 -2.45
N TYR A 93 -5.42 -6.83 -1.42
CA TYR A 93 -3.98 -7.07 -1.46
C TYR A 93 -3.46 -8.05 -2.54
N LEU A 94 -4.36 -8.85 -3.12
CA LEU A 94 -4.06 -9.79 -4.22
C LEU A 94 -4.90 -9.53 -5.49
N ASP A 95 -5.67 -8.44 -5.59
CA ASP A 95 -6.59 -8.20 -6.71
C ASP A 95 -5.86 -7.93 -8.03
N ASP A 96 -4.73 -7.21 -7.97
CA ASP A 96 -3.89 -6.88 -9.13
C ASP A 96 -2.50 -7.53 -9.01
N TYR A 97 -2.48 -8.85 -8.80
CA TYR A 97 -1.23 -9.59 -8.61
C TYR A 97 -0.29 -9.63 -9.83
N SER A 98 -0.74 -9.13 -10.98
CA SER A 98 0.08 -8.93 -12.18
C SER A 98 0.82 -7.60 -12.22
N ASN A 99 0.47 -6.66 -11.36
CA ASN A 99 1.08 -5.34 -11.31
C ASN A 99 2.36 -5.37 -10.47
N ASP A 100 3.51 -5.35 -11.16
CA ASP A 100 4.83 -5.42 -10.54
C ASP A 100 5.01 -4.35 -9.46
N GLN A 101 4.78 -3.08 -9.79
CA GLN A 101 5.02 -1.98 -8.85
C GLN A 101 4.16 -2.13 -7.59
N TYR A 102 2.88 -2.46 -7.77
CA TYR A 102 1.95 -2.67 -6.67
C TYR A 102 2.41 -3.81 -5.75
N MET A 103 2.66 -5.00 -6.32
CA MET A 103 3.04 -6.18 -5.52
C MET A 103 4.40 -6.01 -4.84
N LEU A 104 5.37 -5.40 -5.55
CA LEU A 104 6.70 -5.12 -5.03
C LEU A 104 6.66 -4.10 -3.89
N SER A 105 5.83 -3.06 -3.98
CA SER A 105 5.64 -2.08 -2.90
C SER A 105 5.03 -2.75 -1.67
N SER A 106 3.98 -3.54 -1.85
CA SER A 106 3.31 -4.28 -0.77
C SER A 106 4.27 -5.24 -0.06
N MET A 107 5.14 -5.95 -0.80
CA MET A 107 6.17 -6.81 -0.21
C MET A 107 7.20 -6.01 0.59
N PHE A 108 7.72 -4.91 0.04
CA PHE A 108 8.70 -4.07 0.72
C PHE A 108 8.16 -3.55 2.06
N GLN A 109 6.96 -2.97 2.05
CA GLN A 109 6.34 -2.38 3.22
C GLN A 109 6.06 -3.42 4.31
N ALA A 110 5.59 -4.61 3.92
CA ALA A 110 5.39 -5.72 4.85
C ALA A 110 6.70 -6.19 5.49
N MET A 111 7.79 -6.30 4.72
CA MET A 111 9.10 -6.67 5.27
C MET A 111 9.69 -5.59 6.17
N ALA A 112 9.54 -4.31 5.82
CA ALA A 112 10.03 -3.20 6.63
C ALA A 112 9.38 -3.16 8.03
N LEU A 113 8.19 -3.74 8.20
CA LEU A 113 7.52 -3.85 9.49
C LEU A 113 8.19 -4.84 10.46
N GLU A 114 9.18 -5.62 10.05
CA GLU A 114 10.03 -6.39 10.97
C GLU A 114 10.66 -5.49 12.05
N HIS A 115 10.91 -4.21 11.72
CA HIS A 115 11.44 -3.21 12.65
C HIS A 115 10.42 -2.67 13.66
N HIS A 116 9.14 -3.03 13.55
CA HIS A 116 8.12 -2.58 14.50
C HIS A 116 8.21 -3.34 15.83
N ASP A 117 7.97 -2.65 16.93
CA ASP A 117 7.99 -3.21 18.29
C ASP A 117 6.83 -4.17 18.61
N ASN A 118 5.71 -4.10 17.89
CA ASN A 118 4.52 -4.93 18.10
C ASN A 118 4.67 -6.30 17.41
N SER A 119 4.79 -7.37 18.21
CA SER A 119 4.95 -8.73 17.67
C SER A 119 3.75 -9.20 16.84
N LEU A 120 2.52 -8.89 17.25
CA LEU A 120 1.33 -9.29 16.49
C LEU A 120 1.28 -8.64 15.11
N LEU A 121 1.76 -7.40 15.01
CA LEU A 121 1.87 -6.72 13.72
C LEU A 121 2.97 -7.34 12.85
N ARG A 122 4.09 -7.74 13.45
CA ARG A 122 5.15 -8.46 12.71
C ARG A 122 4.65 -9.80 12.17
N ASP A 123 3.94 -10.58 13.00
CA ASP A 123 3.36 -11.86 12.59
C ASP A 123 2.33 -11.67 11.45
N PHE A 124 1.48 -10.64 11.54
CA PHE A 124 0.58 -10.23 10.47
C PHE A 124 1.34 -9.88 9.18
N ALA A 125 2.36 -9.03 9.28
CA ALA A 125 3.13 -8.56 8.14
C ALA A 125 3.90 -9.69 7.45
N GLU A 126 4.45 -10.64 8.21
CA GLU A 126 5.12 -11.83 7.68
C GLU A 126 4.14 -12.71 6.88
N ALA A 127 2.96 -12.98 7.42
CA ALA A 127 1.92 -13.73 6.71
C ALA A 127 1.44 -13.02 5.43
N PHE A 128 1.23 -11.70 5.51
CA PHE A 128 0.88 -10.85 4.36
C PHE A 128 1.96 -10.91 3.27
N TYR A 129 3.23 -10.76 3.65
CA TYR A 129 4.37 -10.85 2.75
C TYR A 129 4.42 -12.22 2.05
N HIS A 130 4.25 -13.32 2.80
CA HIS A 130 4.28 -14.66 2.22
C HIS A 130 3.21 -14.86 1.16
N ASN A 131 1.97 -14.43 1.41
CA ASN A 131 0.92 -14.51 0.40
C ASN A 131 1.22 -13.64 -0.82
N THR A 132 1.59 -12.39 -0.59
CA THR A 132 1.91 -11.43 -1.64
C THR A 132 3.00 -11.99 -2.56
N LYS A 133 4.12 -12.46 -1.99
CA LYS A 133 5.23 -13.10 -2.72
C LYS A 133 4.80 -14.37 -3.45
N ASN A 134 4.11 -15.28 -2.77
CA ASN A 134 3.78 -16.57 -3.34
C ASN A 134 2.85 -16.41 -4.55
N VAL A 135 1.88 -15.49 -4.47
CA VAL A 135 0.99 -15.20 -5.59
C VAL A 135 1.72 -14.46 -6.71
N TYR A 136 2.47 -13.40 -6.38
CA TYR A 136 3.23 -12.61 -7.37
C TYR A 136 4.22 -13.46 -8.17
N THR A 137 4.96 -14.34 -7.49
CA THR A 137 5.96 -15.22 -8.13
C THR A 137 5.34 -16.45 -8.83
N GLY A 138 4.01 -16.60 -8.76
CA GLY A 138 3.27 -17.73 -9.32
C GLY A 138 3.46 -19.06 -8.58
N ALA A 139 3.99 -19.04 -7.35
CA ALA A 139 4.12 -20.20 -6.49
C ALA A 139 2.76 -20.65 -5.90
N ALA A 140 1.82 -19.72 -5.76
CA ALA A 140 0.44 -19.96 -5.34
C ALA A 140 -0.54 -19.20 -6.23
N LYS A 141 -1.84 -19.45 -6.05
CA LYS A 141 -2.93 -18.70 -6.69
C LYS A 141 -3.82 -18.10 -5.62
N PRO A 142 -4.47 -16.94 -5.86
CA PRO A 142 -5.47 -16.41 -4.95
C PRO A 142 -6.51 -17.48 -4.59
N GLY A 143 -6.85 -17.60 -3.30
CA GLY A 143 -7.78 -18.58 -2.78
C GLY A 143 -7.30 -20.04 -2.71
N SER A 144 -6.02 -20.33 -3.00
CA SER A 144 -5.46 -21.67 -2.75
C SER A 144 -5.37 -21.95 -1.25
N GLU A 145 -5.33 -23.24 -0.86
CA GLU A 145 -5.21 -23.66 0.55
C GLU A 145 -4.03 -22.97 1.28
N SER A 146 -2.89 -22.87 0.60
CA SER A 146 -1.72 -22.16 1.14
C SER A 146 -1.98 -20.68 1.40
N VAL A 147 -2.75 -20.01 0.54
CA VAL A 147 -3.11 -18.59 0.69
C VAL A 147 -4.08 -18.41 1.84
N LEU A 148 -5.13 -19.24 1.89
CA LEU A 148 -6.13 -19.24 2.96
C LEU A 148 -5.50 -19.45 4.34
N LYS A 149 -4.49 -20.31 4.44
CA LYS A 149 -3.77 -20.57 5.69
C LYS A 149 -3.01 -19.34 6.22
N TYR A 150 -2.45 -18.52 5.34
CA TYR A 150 -1.82 -17.26 5.75
C TYR A 150 -2.86 -16.16 6.00
N GLU A 151 -4.00 -16.18 5.31
CA GLU A 151 -5.13 -15.28 5.62
C GLU A 151 -5.73 -15.56 7.00
N GLU A 152 -5.80 -16.83 7.40
CA GLU A 152 -6.14 -17.22 8.77
C GLU A 152 -5.13 -16.67 9.79
N GLN A 153 -3.82 -16.81 9.52
CA GLN A 153 -2.78 -16.23 10.39
C GLN A 153 -2.86 -14.70 10.49
N MET A 154 -3.13 -14.02 9.37
CA MET A 154 -3.37 -12.58 9.34
C MET A 154 -4.58 -12.22 10.21
N PHE A 155 -5.70 -12.94 10.05
CA PHE A 155 -6.91 -12.73 10.83
C PHE A 155 -6.70 -12.99 12.33
N ASP A 156 -5.96 -14.04 12.69
CA ASP A 156 -5.66 -14.35 14.09
C ASP A 156 -4.79 -13.26 14.71
N SER A 157 -3.77 -12.78 14.00
CA SER A 157 -2.85 -11.74 14.48
C SER A 157 -3.57 -10.43 14.83
N ILE A 158 -4.51 -10.00 13.99
CA ILE A 158 -5.30 -8.77 14.25
C ILE A 158 -6.35 -8.94 15.35
N ASN A 159 -6.83 -10.15 15.61
CA ASN A 159 -7.85 -10.41 16.63
C ASN A 159 -7.28 -10.82 17.98
N ALA A 160 -6.05 -11.34 18.04
CA ALA A 160 -5.37 -11.72 19.28
C ALA A 160 -5.05 -10.53 20.20
N GLY A 161 -5.09 -9.30 19.67
CA GLY A 161 -4.87 -8.06 20.41
C GLY A 161 -6.13 -7.39 21.01
N ASN A 162 -7.33 -7.96 20.80
CA ASN A 162 -8.61 -7.41 21.27
C ASN A 162 -9.10 -8.06 22.57
#